data_AF-A0A7R9AKE2-F1
#
_entry.id   AF-A0A7R9AKE2-F1
#
_cell.length_a   1.000
_cell.length_b   1.000
_cell.length_c   1.000
_cell.angle_alpha   90.00
_cell.angle_beta   90.00
_cell.angle_gamma   90.00
#
_symmetry.space_group_name_H-M   'P 1'
#
loop_
_entity.id
_entity.type
_entity.pdbx_description
1 polymer ?
#
loop_
_entity_poly.entity_id
_entity_poly.type
_entity_poly.pdbx_seq_one_letter_code
_entity_poly.pdbx_strand_id
1 'polypeptide(L)'
;MQLMRNMVAAGEVDALVPERVWQELAKGLMEQKPSRMFEVLRGCGALQKLLPEVAALWGVPQRADYHPEVDTGVHLMLVLDVAAQLQTLLPVRFACLMHDLGKATTPIDILPRHLGHEGRSAALAQ
;
A
#
# COMPACT_ATOMS: atom_id res chain seq x y z
N MET A 1 17.39 9.73 -4.72
CA MET A 1 16.63 9.63 -3.45
C MET A 1 16.76 10.84 -2.54
N GLN A 2 17.96 11.39 -2.29
CA GLN A 2 18.16 12.49 -1.33
C GLN A 2 17.29 13.72 -1.62
N LEU A 3 17.22 14.19 -2.87
CA LEU A 3 16.39 15.33 -3.26
C LEU A 3 14.91 15.11 -2.89
N MET A 4 14.32 13.98 -3.28
CA MET A 4 12.92 13.69 -2.98
C MET A 4 12.65 13.59 -1.48
N ARG A 5 13.58 13.03 -0.69
CA ARG A 5 13.45 13.03 0.78
C ARG A 5 13.45 14.44 1.35
N ASN A 6 14.31 15.32 0.84
CA ASN A 6 14.34 16.73 1.25
C ASN A 6 13.04 17.45 0.90
N MET A 7 12.49 17.22 -0.30
CA MET A 7 11.20 17.79 -0.71
C MET A 7 10.05 17.34 0.20
N VAL A 8 10.00 16.05 0.54
CA VAL A 8 9.02 15.51 1.50
C VAL A 8 9.20 16.15 2.88
N ALA A 9 10.44 16.26 3.37
CA ALA A 9 10.74 16.88 4.66
C ALA A 9 10.42 18.39 4.68
N ALA A 10 10.53 19.06 3.52
CA ALA A 10 10.15 20.46 3.34
C ALA A 10 8.62 20.68 3.23
N GLY A 11 7.82 19.60 3.26
CA GLY A 11 6.35 19.69 3.23
C GLY A 11 5.75 19.82 1.83
N GLU A 12 6.52 19.62 0.76
CA GLU A 12 6.00 19.79 -0.60
C GLU A 12 4.87 18.80 -0.94
N VAL A 13 4.92 17.59 -0.36
CA VAL A 13 3.85 16.59 -0.51
C VAL A 13 2.56 17.03 0.17
N ASP A 14 2.65 17.77 1.28
CA ASP A 14 1.49 18.25 2.04
C ASP A 14 0.71 19.34 1.26
N ALA A 15 1.33 19.95 0.24
CA ALA A 15 0.70 20.92 -0.65
C ALA A 15 -0.04 20.29 -1.85
N LEU A 16 0.05 18.97 -2.05
CA LEU A 16 -0.65 18.29 -3.14
C LEU A 16 -2.14 18.14 -2.83
N VAL A 17 -2.99 18.53 -3.79
CA VAL A 17 -4.44 18.32 -3.66
C VAL A 17 -4.80 16.83 -3.89
N PRO A 18 -5.78 16.27 -3.15
CA PRO A 18 -6.15 14.86 -3.25
C PRO A 18 -6.47 14.38 -4.66
N GLU A 19 -7.11 15.21 -5.49
CA GLU A 19 -7.47 14.85 -6.86
C GLU A 19 -6.23 14.62 -7.73
N ARG A 20 -5.15 15.37 -7.52
CA ARG A 20 -3.89 15.19 -8.23
C ARG A 20 -3.14 13.97 -7.73
N VAL A 21 -3.16 13.72 -6.42
CA VAL A 21 -2.61 12.49 -5.84
C VAL A 21 -3.31 11.27 -6.45
N TRP A 22 -4.64 11.28 -6.51
CA TRP A 22 -5.41 10.18 -7.09
C TRP A 22 -5.10 9.95 -8.56
N GLN A 23 -5.00 11.00 -9.37
CA GLN A 23 -4.69 10.86 -10.80
C GLN A 23 -3.34 10.17 -11.04
N GLU A 24 -2.30 10.53 -10.28
CA GLU A 24 -0.99 9.90 -10.42
C GLU A 24 -0.97 8.49 -9.82
N LEU A 25 -1.67 8.27 -8.70
CA LEU A 25 -1.84 6.94 -8.11
C LEU A 25 -2.54 5.99 -9.08
N ALA A 26 -3.63 6.43 -9.72
CA ALA A 26 -4.38 5.65 -10.69
C ALA A 26 -3.53 5.29 -11.92
N LYS A 27 -2.72 6.22 -12.43
CA LYS A 27 -1.76 5.94 -13.50
C LYS A 27 -0.74 4.90 -13.06
N GLY A 28 -0.11 5.10 -11.90
CA GLY A 28 0.89 4.17 -11.38
C GLY A 28 0.33 2.77 -11.10
N LEU A 29 -0.91 2.67 -10.63
CA LEU A 29 -1.62 1.40 -10.48
C LEU A 29 -1.84 0.69 -11.82
N MET A 30 -1.99 1.44 -12.92
CA MET A 30 -2.21 0.90 -14.26
C MET A 30 -0.93 0.56 -15.02
N GLU A 31 0.26 0.87 -14.47
CA GLU A 31 1.54 0.49 -15.07
C GLU A 31 1.76 -1.03 -15.09
N GLN A 32 2.76 -1.47 -15.86
CA GLN A 32 3.13 -2.88 -15.97
C GLN A 32 3.70 -3.46 -14.65
N LYS A 33 4.30 -2.61 -13.81
CA LYS A 33 4.86 -3.00 -12.52
C LYS A 33 4.54 -1.92 -11.46
N PRO A 34 3.30 -1.87 -10.94
CA PRO A 34 2.86 -0.85 -10.00
C PRO A 34 3.70 -0.73 -8.74
N SER A 35 4.29 -1.85 -8.28
CA SER A 35 5.12 -1.89 -7.07
C SER A 35 6.26 -0.85 -7.07
N ARG A 36 6.81 -0.51 -8.25
CA ARG A 36 7.92 0.46 -8.37
C ARG A 36 7.53 1.86 -7.90
N MET A 37 6.29 2.28 -8.13
CA MET A 37 5.79 3.57 -7.62
C MET A 37 5.81 3.57 -6.08
N PHE A 38 5.31 2.50 -5.46
CA PHE A 38 5.28 2.38 -4.00
C PHE A 38 6.67 2.25 -3.39
N GLU A 39 7.61 1.57 -4.05
CA GLU A 39 9.03 1.56 -3.65
C GLU A 39 9.61 2.97 -3.59
N VAL A 40 9.33 3.81 -4.60
CA VAL A 40 9.79 5.20 -4.63
C VAL A 40 9.10 6.03 -3.55
N LEU A 41 7.77 5.97 -3.45
CA LEU A 41 6.98 6.70 -2.44
C LEU A 41 7.41 6.33 -1.03
N ARG A 42 7.64 5.05 -0.74
CA ARG A 42 8.15 4.59 0.56
C ARG A 42 9.58 5.04 0.78
N GLY A 43 10.44 4.89 -0.23
CA GLY A 43 11.85 5.24 -0.14
C GLY A 43 12.12 6.73 0.08
N CYS A 44 11.22 7.61 -0.37
CA CYS A 44 11.30 9.05 -0.10
C CYS A 44 10.48 9.52 1.11
N GLY A 45 9.64 8.65 1.68
CA GLY A 45 8.78 8.96 2.83
C GLY A 45 7.41 9.55 2.46
N ALA A 46 7.13 9.78 1.18
CA ALA A 46 5.84 10.30 0.72
C ALA A 46 4.68 9.34 1.00
N LEU A 47 4.93 8.02 1.00
CA LEU A 47 3.87 7.03 1.22
C LEU A 47 3.19 7.20 2.58
N GLN A 48 3.96 7.51 3.63
CA GLN A 48 3.45 7.75 4.99
C GLN A 48 2.50 8.96 5.05
N LYS A 49 2.70 9.93 4.17
CA LYS A 49 1.89 11.16 4.10
C LYS A 49 0.65 10.97 3.24
N LEU A 50 0.77 10.27 2.12
CA LEU A 50 -0.28 10.14 1.11
C LEU A 50 -1.25 8.99 1.38
N LEU A 51 -0.74 7.85 1.85
CA LEU A 51 -1.51 6.62 2.08
C LEU A 51 -1.03 5.95 3.39
N PRO A 52 -1.26 6.59 4.55
CA PRO A 52 -0.74 6.10 5.84
C PRO A 52 -1.20 4.67 6.17
N GLU A 53 -2.41 4.28 5.77
CA GLU A 53 -2.97 2.94 5.97
C GLU A 53 -2.17 1.89 5.19
N VAL A 54 -1.77 2.21 3.95
CA VAL A 54 -0.89 1.35 3.14
C VAL A 54 0.51 1.30 3.74
N ALA A 55 1.05 2.45 4.17
CA ALA A 55 2.37 2.53 4.79
C ALA A 55 2.49 1.66 6.05
N ALA A 56 1.40 1.51 6.81
CA ALA A 56 1.35 0.75 8.05
C ALA A 56 1.42 -0.78 7.87
N LEU A 57 1.38 -1.29 6.63
CA LEU A 57 1.43 -2.73 6.36
C LEU A 57 2.85 -3.33 6.42
N TRP A 58 3.89 -2.51 6.26
CA TRP A 58 5.27 -2.99 6.39
C TRP A 58 5.60 -3.31 7.84
N GLY A 59 6.19 -4.48 8.07
CA GLY A 59 6.48 -5.04 9.39
C GLY A 59 5.33 -5.83 9.99
N VAL A 60 4.16 -5.88 9.35
CA VAL A 60 3.02 -6.68 9.81
C VAL A 60 3.24 -8.14 9.39
N PRO A 61 3.35 -9.08 10.35
CA PRO A 61 3.66 -10.47 10.03
C PRO A 61 2.42 -11.24 9.60
N GLN A 62 2.57 -12.05 8.56
CA GLN A 62 1.60 -13.01 8.06
C GLN A 62 2.08 -14.44 8.33
N ARG A 63 1.17 -15.41 8.19
CA ARG A 63 1.55 -16.82 8.36
C ARG A 63 2.41 -17.30 7.19
N ALA A 64 3.60 -17.82 7.51
CA ALA A 64 4.59 -18.25 6.53
C ALA A 64 4.17 -19.46 5.68
N ASP A 65 3.18 -20.25 6.13
CA ASP A 65 2.65 -21.39 5.38
C ASP A 65 1.86 -20.98 4.13
N TYR A 66 1.32 -19.76 4.11
CA TYR A 66 0.64 -19.17 2.95
C TYR A 66 1.39 -17.99 2.34
N HIS A 67 2.18 -17.29 3.14
CA HIS A 67 2.92 -16.09 2.76
C HIS A 67 4.41 -16.24 3.10
N PRO A 68 5.22 -16.92 2.25
CA PRO A 68 6.64 -17.12 2.48
C PRO A 68 7.44 -15.81 2.71
N GLU A 69 6.96 -14.70 2.14
CA GLU A 69 7.49 -13.35 2.33
C GLU A 69 7.26 -12.80 3.75
N VAL A 70 6.29 -13.35 4.48
CA VAL A 70 5.84 -12.98 5.83
C VAL A 70 5.29 -11.54 5.95
N ASP A 71 5.92 -10.55 5.35
CA ASP A 71 5.56 -9.14 5.48
C ASP A 71 4.34 -8.77 4.63
N THR A 72 3.31 -8.18 5.24
CA THR A 72 2.08 -7.78 4.53
C THR A 72 2.34 -6.69 3.48
N GLY A 73 3.23 -5.73 3.75
CA GLY A 73 3.60 -4.70 2.77
C GLY A 73 4.30 -5.28 1.54
N VAL A 74 5.20 -6.25 1.73
CA VAL A 74 5.82 -7.00 0.62
C VAL A 74 4.78 -7.80 -0.16
N HIS A 75 3.89 -8.50 0.54
CA HIS A 75 2.79 -9.25 -0.08
C HIS A 75 1.92 -8.37 -0.97
N LEU A 76 1.53 -7.19 -0.48
CA LEU A 76 0.70 -6.25 -1.23
C LEU A 76 1.34 -5.85 -2.57
N MET A 77 2.66 -5.66 -2.60
CA MET A 77 3.38 -5.32 -3.85
C MET A 77 3.33 -6.48 -4.85
N LEU A 78 3.48 -7.72 -4.38
CA LEU A 78 3.35 -8.92 -5.22
C LEU A 78 1.95 -9.03 -5.81
N VAL A 79 0.91 -8.80 -4.99
CA VAL A 79 -0.50 -8.83 -5.45
C VAL A 79 -0.74 -7.79 -6.54
N LEU A 80 -0.26 -6.55 -6.37
CA LEU A 80 -0.44 -5.49 -7.37
C LEU A 80 0.28 -5.80 -8.69
N ASP A 81 1.50 -6.34 -8.62
CA ASP A 81 2.24 -6.73 -9.82
C ASP A 81 1.57 -7.90 -10.54
N VAL A 82 1.02 -8.89 -9.81
CA VAL A 82 0.22 -9.98 -10.40
C VAL A 82 -1.06 -9.45 -11.03
N ALA A 83 -1.80 -8.57 -10.35
CA ALA A 83 -3.01 -7.94 -10.91
C ALA A 83 -2.70 -7.17 -12.20
N ALA A 84 -1.52 -6.58 -12.30
CA ALA A 84 -1.03 -5.93 -13.51
C ALA A 84 -0.70 -6.91 -14.64
N GLN A 85 -0.01 -8.02 -14.33
CA GLN A 85 0.30 -9.10 -15.28
C GLN A 85 -0.97 -9.74 -15.84
N LEU A 86 -2.01 -9.88 -15.02
CA LEU A 86 -3.34 -10.36 -15.42
C LEU A 86 -4.17 -9.30 -16.15
N GLN A 87 -3.60 -8.11 -16.42
CA GLN A 87 -4.22 -7.01 -17.15
C GLN A 87 -5.60 -6.59 -16.58
N THR A 88 -5.74 -6.66 -15.26
CA THR A 88 -6.99 -6.29 -14.58
C THR A 88 -7.26 -4.78 -14.68
N LEU A 89 -8.54 -4.39 -14.60
CA LEU A 89 -8.99 -3.01 -14.65
C LEU A 89 -8.62 -2.24 -13.37
N LEU A 90 -8.54 -0.90 -13.46
CA LEU A 90 -8.23 -0.02 -12.33
C LEU A 90 -9.04 -0.33 -11.05
N PRO A 91 -10.37 -0.54 -11.09
CA PRO A 91 -11.13 -0.85 -9.87
C PRO A 91 -10.66 -2.13 -9.17
N VAL A 92 -10.23 -3.15 -9.93
CA VAL A 92 -9.69 -4.40 -9.37
C VAL A 92 -8.33 -4.14 -8.74
N ARG A 93 -7.45 -3.39 -9.39
CA ARG A 93 -6.13 -3.05 -8.84
C ARG A 93 -6.23 -2.17 -7.60
N PHE A 94 -7.20 -1.26 -7.57
CA PHE A 94 -7.53 -0.48 -6.39
C PHE A 94 -8.06 -1.37 -5.26
N ALA A 95 -8.98 -2.30 -5.55
CA ALA A 95 -9.43 -3.29 -4.56
C ALA A 95 -8.25 -4.12 -4.01
N CYS A 96 -7.31 -4.55 -4.86
CA CYS A 96 -6.08 -5.20 -4.44
C CYS A 96 -5.25 -4.33 -3.49
N LEU A 97 -5.12 -3.02 -3.77
CA LEU A 97 -4.40 -2.09 -2.89
C LEU A 97 -5.04 -1.99 -1.48
N MET A 98 -6.37 -2.10 -1.41
CA MET A 98 -7.15 -1.86 -0.19
C MET A 98 -7.48 -3.11 0.64
N HIS A 99 -7.44 -4.32 0.05
CA HIS A 99 -8.07 -5.51 0.64
C HIS A 99 -7.55 -5.88 2.04
N ASP A 100 -6.28 -5.60 2.31
CA ASP A 100 -5.57 -6.04 3.51
C ASP A 100 -5.23 -4.93 4.50
N LEU A 101 -5.70 -3.69 4.29
CA LEU A 101 -5.39 -2.55 5.17
C LEU A 101 -5.66 -2.84 6.66
N GLY A 102 -6.74 -3.57 6.95
CA GLY A 102 -7.12 -3.95 8.31
C GLY A 102 -6.13 -4.89 9.02
N LYS A 103 -5.16 -5.46 8.32
CA LYS A 103 -4.09 -6.26 8.94
C LYS A 103 -3.18 -5.37 9.80
N ALA A 104 -2.93 -4.13 9.39
CA ALA A 104 -2.10 -3.16 10.12
C ALA A 104 -2.62 -2.84 11.53
N THR A 105 -3.93 -2.97 11.75
CA THR A 105 -4.59 -2.69 13.04
C THR A 105 -4.91 -3.95 13.83
N THR A 106 -4.29 -5.09 13.48
CA THR A 106 -4.50 -6.35 14.20
C THR A 106 -3.85 -6.30 15.59
N PRO A 107 -4.59 -6.59 16.68
CA PRO A 107 -4.03 -6.74 18.01
C PRO A 107 -2.90 -7.79 18.07
N ILE A 108 -1.86 -7.53 18.87
CA ILE A 108 -0.65 -8.36 18.94
C ILE A 108 -0.98 -9.81 19.32
N ASP A 109 -1.92 -10.01 20.25
CA ASP A 109 -2.40 -11.32 20.71
C ASP A 109 -3.17 -12.12 19.63
N ILE A 110 -3.56 -11.47 18.53
CA ILE A 110 -4.25 -12.08 17.39
C ILE A 110 -3.29 -12.36 16.22
N LEU A 111 -2.08 -11.79 16.22
CA LEU A 111 -1.12 -11.99 15.14
C LEU A 111 -0.65 -13.47 15.08
N PRO A 112 -0.36 -14.00 13.87
CA PRO A 112 -0.57 -13.43 12.53
C PRO A 112 -1.90 -13.90 11.89
N ARG A 113 -2.96 -14.15 12.68
CA ARG A 113 -4.24 -14.69 12.16
C ARG A 113 -5.14 -13.61 11.55
N HIS A 114 -4.96 -12.35 11.96
CA HIS A 114 -5.70 -11.20 11.43
C HIS A 114 -7.22 -11.36 11.43
N LEU A 115 -7.79 -11.93 12.49
CA LEU A 115 -9.23 -12.14 12.57
C LEU A 115 -10.00 -10.82 12.37
N GLY A 116 -10.99 -10.84 11.46
CA GLY A 116 -11.84 -9.69 11.13
C GLY A 116 -11.14 -8.54 10.39
N HIS A 117 -9.95 -8.75 9.82
CA HIS A 117 -9.24 -7.67 9.11
C HIS A 117 -10.02 -7.15 7.90
N GLU A 118 -10.76 -7.99 7.18
CA GLU A 118 -11.55 -7.58 6.01
C GLU A 118 -12.54 -6.45 6.33
N GLY A 119 -13.26 -6.55 7.44
CA GLY A 119 -14.20 -5.50 7.89
C GLY A 119 -13.47 -4.21 8.28
N ARG A 120 -12.27 -4.32 8.87
CA ARG A 120 -11.42 -3.15 9.15
C ARG A 120 -10.86 -2.53 7.87
N SER A 121 -10.46 -3.34 6.89
CA SER A 121 -10.03 -2.87 5.57
C SER A 121 -11.13 -2.07 4.88
N ALA A 122 -12.37 -2.59 4.90
CA ALA A 122 -13.51 -1.91 4.31
C ALA A 122 -13.84 -0.57 4.98
N ALA A 123 -13.64 -0.45 6.29
CA ALA A 123 -13.81 0.82 7.01
C ALA A 123 -12.69 1.83 6.70
N LEU A 124 -11.46 1.34 6.50
CA LEU A 124 -10.29 2.18 6.16
C LEU A 124 -10.29 2.65 4.69
N ALA A 125 -11.02 1.98 3.81
CA ALA A 125 -11.08 2.31 2.38
C ALA A 125 -12.20 3.31 2.01
N GLN A 126 -12.87 3.91 3.00
CA GLN A 126 -13.93 4.91 2.84
C GLN A 126 -13.37 6.33 2.86
#